data_AF-A0A6L8BDD3-F1
#
_entry.id   AF-A0A6L8BDD3-F1
#
_cell.length_a   1.000
_cell.length_b   1.000
_cell.length_c   1.000
_cell.angle_alpha   90.00
_cell.angle_beta   90.00
_cell.angle_gamma   90.00
#
_symmetry.space_group_name_H-M   'P 1'
#
loop_
_entity.id
_entity.type
_entity.pdbx_description
1 polymer ?
#
loop_
_entity_poly.entity_id
_entity_poly.type
_entity_poly.pdbx_seq_one_letter_code
_entity_poly.pdbx_strand_id
1 'polypeptide(L)'
;MLQHHQARGGDQAAPAAEQPAVGGYFFPGGLDRDGDGWKLSTRVRFVHCRIRTLLAQSDAWDHDAWGTPLSAAHLGLAIAVFSKRLLDYSMKVGAAYTAEEKASVLAVWRYAGHLMGIPESILYTDGAEAESIYTVGFMCEPPPDEDSALAYRLSRALIGNTRARQFRYPWSPTVGALFLFKLKQRIQRKFKNTQLVRSGNFSQLLEISVYDEGGLSYRMPDHIHASKSSEW
;
A
#
# COMPACT_ATOMS: atom_id res chain seq x y z
N MET A 1 -59.16 21.90 -13.14
CA MET A 1 -58.46 23.00 -13.85
C MET A 1 -57.41 23.53 -12.88
N LEU A 2 -56.16 23.68 -13.36
CA LEU A 2 -54.98 24.25 -12.66
C LEU A 2 -54.30 23.29 -11.66
N GLN A 3 -52.99 23.07 -11.66
CA GLN A 3 -51.92 23.43 -12.58
C GLN A 3 -50.71 22.54 -12.24
N HIS A 4 -50.05 21.98 -13.26
CA HIS A 4 -48.75 21.35 -13.18
C HIS A 4 -47.70 22.36 -12.71
N HIS A 5 -46.88 22.00 -11.71
CA HIS A 5 -45.54 22.57 -11.59
C HIS A 5 -44.54 21.48 -11.22
N GLN A 6 -43.85 20.98 -12.25
CA GLN A 6 -42.60 20.25 -12.10
C GLN A 6 -41.56 21.19 -11.48
N ALA A 7 -40.98 20.81 -10.35
CA ALA A 7 -39.72 21.36 -9.89
C ALA A 7 -38.63 20.34 -10.23
N ARG A 8 -37.76 20.72 -11.18
CA ARG A 8 -36.52 20.02 -11.51
C ARG A 8 -35.58 20.07 -10.30
N GLY A 9 -35.56 19.01 -9.51
CA GLY A 9 -34.46 18.75 -8.58
C GLY A 9 -33.25 18.29 -9.38
N GLY A 10 -32.26 19.18 -9.54
CA GLY A 10 -30.99 18.84 -10.15
C GLY A 10 -30.32 17.74 -9.34
N ASP A 11 -29.93 16.69 -10.04
CA ASP A 11 -29.11 15.59 -9.54
C ASP A 11 -27.72 16.14 -9.19
N GLN A 12 -27.58 16.70 -7.99
CA GLN A 12 -26.26 16.97 -7.41
C GLN A 12 -25.72 15.61 -6.99
N ALA A 13 -24.92 15.02 -7.87
CA ALA A 13 -24.04 13.92 -7.53
C ALA A 13 -23.30 14.30 -6.23
N ALA A 14 -23.54 13.53 -5.17
CA ALA A 14 -22.77 13.64 -3.95
C ALA A 14 -21.28 13.52 -4.30
N PRO A 15 -20.40 14.37 -3.74
CA PRO A 15 -18.97 14.27 -4.02
C PRO A 15 -18.50 12.86 -3.66
N ALA A 16 -17.73 12.24 -4.55
CA ALA A 16 -17.10 10.95 -4.30
C ALA A 16 -16.38 11.02 -2.95
N ALA A 17 -16.77 10.16 -2.01
CA ALA A 17 -16.11 10.08 -0.72
C ALA A 17 -14.62 9.83 -0.97
N GLU A 18 -13.78 10.79 -0.55
CA GLU A 18 -12.33 10.62 -0.58
C GLU A 18 -11.98 9.31 0.12
N GLN A 19 -11.43 8.36 -0.62
CA GLN A 19 -10.91 7.15 -0.02
C GLN A 19 -9.85 7.57 1.00
N PRO A 20 -9.84 7.01 2.22
CA PRO A 20 -8.85 7.37 3.22
C PRO A 20 -7.46 7.01 2.66
N ALA A 21 -6.71 8.02 2.27
CA ALA A 21 -5.36 7.86 1.79
C ALA A 21 -4.44 7.52 2.98
N VAL A 22 -3.22 7.05 2.69
CA VAL A 22 -2.16 6.91 3.71
C VAL A 22 -1.84 8.25 4.43
N GLY A 23 -2.29 9.39 3.90
CA GLY A 23 -2.29 10.67 4.64
C GLY A 23 -3.13 10.63 5.93
N GLY A 24 -4.17 9.79 5.99
CA GLY A 24 -5.07 9.61 7.12
C GLY A 24 -4.42 9.21 8.44
N TYR A 25 -3.22 8.61 8.41
CA TYR A 25 -2.51 8.18 9.61
C TYR A 25 -1.96 9.35 10.45
N PHE A 26 -1.56 10.43 9.79
CA PHE A 26 -0.84 11.53 10.41
C PHE A 26 -1.73 12.73 10.74
N PHE A 27 -3.01 12.68 10.37
CA PHE A 27 -3.97 13.70 10.78
C PHE A 27 -4.41 13.49 12.23
N PRO A 28 -4.72 14.57 12.98
CA PRO A 28 -5.29 14.46 14.31
C PRO A 28 -6.53 13.54 14.33
N GLY A 29 -6.56 12.58 15.25
CA GLY A 29 -7.63 11.60 15.37
C GLY A 29 -7.66 10.51 14.28
N GLY A 30 -6.73 10.52 13.33
CA GLY A 30 -6.70 9.56 12.23
C GLY A 30 -6.55 8.11 12.67
N LEU A 31 -5.84 7.88 13.77
CA LEU A 31 -5.62 6.56 14.37
C LEU A 31 -6.51 6.29 15.60
N ASP A 32 -7.37 7.22 15.99
CA ASP A 32 -8.36 6.97 17.04
C ASP A 32 -9.30 5.84 16.60
N ARG A 33 -10.04 5.27 17.56
CA ARG A 33 -11.04 4.24 17.26
C ARG A 33 -12.03 4.81 16.23
N ASP A 34 -12.22 4.08 15.13
CA ASP A 34 -13.07 4.47 13.99
C ASP A 34 -12.57 5.69 13.20
N GLY A 35 -11.36 6.19 13.47
CA GLY A 35 -10.65 7.14 12.62
C GLY A 35 -10.29 6.55 11.26
N ASP A 36 -9.98 7.40 10.28
CA ASP A 36 -9.77 6.98 8.90
C ASP A 36 -8.53 6.09 8.71
N GLY A 37 -7.42 6.42 9.38
CA GLY A 37 -6.22 5.58 9.42
C GLY A 37 -6.47 4.25 10.15
N TRP A 38 -7.30 4.25 11.20
CA TRP A 38 -7.70 3.03 11.90
C TRP A 38 -8.54 2.10 11.01
N LYS A 39 -9.56 2.65 10.34
CA LYS A 39 -10.41 1.92 9.39
C LYS A 39 -9.59 1.38 8.22
N LEU A 40 -8.69 2.20 7.67
CA LEU A 40 -7.79 1.80 6.60
C LEU A 40 -6.87 0.65 7.03
N SER A 41 -6.25 0.73 8.21
CA SER A 41 -5.40 -0.34 8.76
C SER A 41 -6.16 -1.67 8.86
N THR A 42 -7.38 -1.61 9.38
CA THR A 42 -8.25 -2.78 9.53
C THR A 42 -8.66 -3.35 8.16
N ARG A 43 -8.98 -2.48 7.19
CA ARG A 43 -9.29 -2.91 5.81
C ARG A 43 -8.09 -3.58 5.14
N VAL A 44 -6.90 -3.00 5.26
CA VAL A 44 -5.65 -3.57 4.74
C VAL A 44 -5.38 -4.94 5.37
N ARG A 45 -5.64 -5.11 6.68
CA ARG A 45 -5.54 -6.43 7.34
C ARG A 45 -6.43 -7.48 6.68
N PHE A 46 -7.68 -7.16 6.39
CA PHE A 46 -8.59 -8.09 5.71
C PHE A 46 -8.12 -8.41 4.28
N VAL A 47 -7.64 -7.41 3.55
CA VAL A 47 -7.04 -7.60 2.23
C VAL A 47 -5.84 -8.54 2.32
N HIS A 48 -4.91 -8.31 3.25
CA HIS A 48 -3.76 -9.19 3.48
C HIS A 48 -4.16 -10.61 3.86
N CYS A 49 -5.18 -10.79 4.71
CA CYS A 49 -5.71 -12.13 5.04
C CYS A 49 -6.25 -12.84 3.80
N ARG A 50 -7.00 -12.13 2.95
CA ARG A 50 -7.53 -12.69 1.71
C ARG A 50 -6.41 -13.04 0.73
N ILE A 51 -5.46 -12.15 0.52
CA ILE A 51 -4.28 -12.37 -0.33
C ILE A 51 -3.49 -13.58 0.17
N ARG A 52 -3.21 -13.66 1.47
CA ARG A 52 -2.50 -14.79 2.07
C ARG A 52 -3.20 -16.11 1.80
N THR A 53 -4.53 -16.14 1.95
CA THR A 53 -5.34 -17.34 1.68
C THR A 53 -5.26 -17.74 0.21
N LEU A 54 -5.39 -16.79 -0.71
CA LEU A 54 -5.35 -17.05 -2.15
C LEU A 54 -3.97 -17.54 -2.61
N LEU A 55 -2.89 -16.91 -2.12
CA LEU A 55 -1.53 -17.32 -2.45
C LEU A 55 -1.21 -18.69 -1.86
N ALA A 56 -1.64 -18.97 -0.62
CA ALA A 56 -1.39 -20.26 0.00
C ALA A 56 -2.07 -21.43 -0.73
N GLN A 57 -3.18 -21.17 -1.44
CA GLN A 57 -3.91 -22.14 -2.26
C GLN A 57 -3.45 -22.19 -3.72
N SER A 58 -2.51 -21.33 -4.12
CA SER A 58 -2.04 -21.22 -5.50
C SER A 58 -0.86 -22.15 -5.76
N ASP A 59 -0.92 -22.92 -6.84
CA ASP A 59 0.21 -23.75 -7.31
C ASP A 59 1.43 -22.90 -7.72
N ALA A 60 1.25 -21.60 -7.94
CA ALA A 60 2.34 -20.68 -8.26
C ALA A 60 3.13 -20.21 -7.02
N TRP A 61 2.68 -20.52 -5.80
CA TRP A 61 3.40 -20.16 -4.58
C TRP A 61 4.31 -21.30 -4.11
N ASP A 62 5.62 -21.07 -4.15
CA ASP A 62 6.60 -22.02 -3.64
C ASP A 62 6.72 -21.89 -2.11
N HIS A 63 5.99 -22.75 -1.38
CA HIS A 63 6.00 -22.74 0.08
C HIS A 63 7.34 -23.13 0.68
N ASP A 64 8.12 -23.98 0.02
CA ASP A 64 9.42 -24.44 0.52
C ASP A 64 10.46 -23.33 0.36
N ALA A 65 10.43 -22.60 -0.76
CA ALA A 65 11.35 -21.50 -1.00
C ALA A 65 10.96 -20.20 -0.28
N TRP A 66 9.66 -19.87 -0.22
CA TRP A 66 9.18 -18.54 0.22
C TRP A 66 8.43 -18.56 1.55
N GLY A 67 8.14 -19.74 2.10
CA GLY A 67 7.42 -19.89 3.35
C GLY A 67 5.98 -19.40 3.27
N THR A 68 5.47 -18.84 4.38
CA THR A 68 4.09 -18.35 4.45
C THR A 68 3.92 -17.02 3.70
N PRO A 69 2.97 -16.91 2.75
CA PRO A 69 2.69 -15.64 2.08
C PRO A 69 2.31 -14.54 3.06
N LEU A 70 2.84 -13.33 2.86
CA LEU A 70 2.63 -12.18 3.75
C LEU A 70 2.82 -12.55 5.24
N SER A 71 3.89 -13.25 5.59
CA SER A 71 4.18 -13.64 6.97
C SER A 71 4.21 -12.42 7.92
N ALA A 72 4.06 -12.64 9.22
CA ALA A 72 4.18 -11.56 10.22
C ALA A 72 5.57 -10.89 10.16
N ALA A 73 6.61 -11.64 9.80
CA ALA A 73 7.96 -11.10 9.57
C ALA A 73 8.01 -10.16 8.36
N HIS A 74 7.38 -10.53 7.22
CA HIS A 74 7.26 -9.63 6.06
C HIS A 74 6.48 -8.35 6.39
N LEU A 75 5.39 -8.46 7.15
CA LEU A 75 4.64 -7.28 7.62
C LEU A 75 5.50 -6.41 8.56
N GLY A 76 6.29 -7.03 9.43
CA GLY A 76 7.26 -6.34 10.30
C GLY A 76 8.32 -5.57 9.51
N LEU A 77 8.90 -6.20 8.48
CA LEU A 77 9.81 -5.55 7.55
C LEU A 77 9.15 -4.34 6.86
N ALA A 78 7.94 -4.52 6.32
CA ALA A 78 7.21 -3.44 5.67
C ALA A 78 6.99 -2.26 6.61
N ILE A 79 6.58 -2.51 7.86
CA ILE A 79 6.40 -1.45 8.87
C ILE A 79 7.72 -0.74 9.21
N ALA A 80 8.83 -1.48 9.34
CA ALA A 80 10.16 -0.88 9.52
C ALA A 80 10.60 -0.02 8.31
N VAL A 81 10.22 -0.41 7.10
CA VAL A 81 10.48 0.37 5.88
C VAL A 81 9.67 1.68 5.89
N PHE A 82 8.36 1.61 6.15
CA PHE A 82 7.49 2.79 6.15
C PHE A 82 7.83 3.78 7.27
N SER A 83 8.35 3.30 8.39
CA SER A 83 8.75 4.15 9.52
C SER A 83 10.19 4.62 9.38
N LYS A 84 11.15 3.81 9.83
CA LYS A 84 12.55 4.18 10.00
C LYS A 84 13.23 4.46 8.67
N ARG A 85 13.05 3.58 7.68
CA ARG A 85 13.78 3.69 6.41
C ARG A 85 13.30 4.89 5.59
N LEU A 86 12.00 5.13 5.53
CA LEU A 86 11.43 6.30 4.86
C LEU A 86 11.89 7.60 5.54
N LEU A 87 11.89 7.64 6.87
CA LEU A 87 12.39 8.76 7.66
C LEU A 87 13.88 9.04 7.40
N ASP A 88 14.72 8.00 7.28
CA ASP A 88 16.12 8.18 6.93
C ASP A 88 16.31 8.75 5.51
N TYR A 89 15.50 8.29 4.55
CA TYR A 89 15.56 8.80 3.18
C TYR A 89 15.07 10.24 3.07
N SER A 90 14.04 10.63 3.85
CA SER A 90 13.60 12.02 3.88
C SER A 90 14.68 12.95 4.44
N MET A 91 15.39 12.53 5.49
CA MET A 91 16.54 13.29 6.02
C MET A 91 17.69 13.39 4.99
N LYS A 92 17.95 12.33 4.22
CA LYS A 92 18.98 12.35 3.16
C LYS A 92 18.68 13.33 2.01
N VAL A 93 17.42 13.70 1.80
CA VAL A 93 17.02 14.74 0.83
C VAL A 93 16.88 16.13 1.44
N GLY A 94 17.18 16.29 2.73
CA GLY A 94 17.25 17.58 3.41
C GLY A 94 16.12 17.87 4.39
N ALA A 95 15.22 16.93 4.68
CA ALA A 95 14.25 17.11 5.75
C ALA A 95 14.94 17.12 7.12
N ALA A 96 14.48 18.00 8.01
CA ALA A 96 14.96 18.08 9.38
C ALA A 96 13.83 17.71 10.33
N TYR A 97 14.16 16.94 11.38
CA TYR A 97 13.21 16.51 12.40
C TYR A 97 13.88 16.59 13.77
N THR A 98 13.11 17.03 14.76
CA THR A 98 13.42 16.89 16.19
C THR A 98 13.41 15.41 16.60
N ALA A 99 13.94 15.12 17.79
CA ALA A 99 13.88 13.76 18.34
C ALA A 99 12.43 13.28 18.55
N GLU A 100 11.54 14.20 18.97
CA GLU A 100 10.13 13.93 19.21
C GLU A 100 9.37 13.60 17.92
N GLU A 101 9.59 14.37 16.85
CA GLU A 101 8.97 14.08 15.55
C GLU A 101 9.40 12.72 14.99
N LYS A 102 10.67 12.37 15.15
CA LYS A 102 11.18 11.04 14.75
C LYS A 102 10.46 9.94 15.55
N ALA A 103 10.42 10.06 16.88
CA ALA A 103 9.74 9.09 17.73
C ALA A 103 8.24 8.96 17.39
N SER A 104 7.59 10.09 17.06
CA SER A 104 6.18 10.13 16.68
C SER A 104 5.90 9.39 15.37
N VAL A 105 6.74 9.56 14.34
CA VAL A 105 6.62 8.80 13.07
C VAL A 105 6.73 7.29 13.33
N LEU A 106 7.67 6.89 14.18
CA LEU A 106 7.83 5.47 14.54
C LEU A 106 6.62 4.93 15.29
N ALA A 107 6.07 5.71 16.23
CA ALA A 107 4.91 5.33 17.02
C ALA A 107 3.64 5.17 16.17
N VAL A 108 3.38 6.10 15.24
CA VAL A 108 2.26 6.05 14.28
C VAL A 108 2.29 4.75 13.50
N TRP A 109 3.44 4.42 12.89
CA TRP A 109 3.58 3.20 12.10
C TRP A 109 3.59 1.92 12.95
N ARG A 110 4.13 1.97 14.16
CA ARG A 110 4.06 0.84 15.10
C ARG A 110 2.62 0.50 15.42
N TYR A 111 1.81 1.51 15.74
CA TYR A 111 0.40 1.31 16.05
C TYR A 111 -0.38 0.85 14.81
N ALA A 112 -0.12 1.42 13.64
CA ALA A 112 -0.67 0.92 12.37
C ALA A 112 -0.32 -0.57 12.14
N GLY A 113 0.93 -0.96 12.42
CA GLY A 113 1.38 -2.35 12.38
C GLY A 113 0.63 -3.27 13.32
N HIS A 114 0.39 -2.83 14.56
CA HIS A 114 -0.44 -3.54 15.54
C HIS A 114 -1.87 -3.74 15.02
N LEU A 115 -2.51 -2.67 14.51
CA LEU A 115 -3.86 -2.76 13.93
C LEU A 115 -3.91 -3.74 12.75
N MET A 116 -2.87 -3.75 11.91
CA MET A 116 -2.71 -4.69 10.81
C MET A 116 -2.43 -6.14 11.23
N GLY A 117 -2.26 -6.41 12.53
CA GLY A 117 -2.13 -7.76 13.10
C GLY A 117 -0.70 -8.27 13.22
N ILE A 118 0.30 -7.38 13.24
CA ILE A 118 1.68 -7.76 13.55
C ILE A 118 1.77 -8.06 15.06
N PRO A 119 2.28 -9.23 15.48
CA PRO A 119 2.48 -9.55 16.89
C PRO A 119 3.39 -8.52 17.57
N GLU A 120 3.09 -8.19 18.83
CA GLU A 120 3.90 -7.25 19.62
C GLU A 120 5.36 -7.71 19.77
N SER A 121 5.60 -9.03 19.77
CA SER A 121 6.95 -9.61 19.80
C SER A 121 7.80 -9.31 18.57
N ILE A 122 7.19 -8.81 17.48
CA ILE A 122 7.89 -8.40 16.25
C ILE A 122 7.92 -6.87 16.12
N LEU A 123 6.98 -6.15 16.74
CA LEU A 123 6.93 -4.69 16.63
C LEU A 123 8.11 -4.06 17.39
N TYR A 124 8.86 -3.19 16.70
CA TYR A 124 9.93 -2.42 17.32
C TYR A 124 9.40 -1.45 18.38
N THR A 125 10.20 -1.16 19.39
CA THR A 125 9.90 -0.16 20.42
C THR A 125 10.58 1.19 20.15
N ASP A 126 11.66 1.19 19.38
CA ASP A 126 12.43 2.37 19.02
C ASP A 126 13.04 2.29 17.60
N GLY A 127 13.85 3.29 17.24
CA GLY A 127 14.48 3.35 15.92
C GLY A 127 15.68 2.43 15.72
N ALA A 128 16.31 1.95 16.79
CA ALA A 128 17.40 0.99 16.69
C ALA A 128 16.82 -0.41 16.41
N GLU A 129 15.75 -0.79 17.08
CA GLU A 129 15.03 -2.03 16.80
C GLU A 129 14.38 -2.02 15.41
N ALA A 130 13.80 -0.90 14.98
CA ALA A 130 13.28 -0.76 13.62
C ALA A 130 14.38 -0.96 12.55
N GLU A 131 15.57 -0.42 12.78
CA GLU A 131 16.72 -0.64 11.90
C GLU A 131 17.21 -2.09 11.90
N SER A 132 17.18 -2.76 13.06
CA SER A 132 17.51 -4.17 13.19
C SER A 132 16.55 -5.06 12.41
N ILE A 133 15.23 -4.84 12.57
CA ILE A 133 14.19 -5.55 11.81
C ILE A 133 14.38 -5.35 10.31
N TYR A 134 14.61 -4.10 9.88
CA TYR A 134 14.89 -3.82 8.47
C TYR A 134 16.11 -4.60 7.98
N THR A 135 17.19 -4.57 8.74
CA THR A 135 18.47 -5.20 8.36
C THR A 135 18.30 -6.70 8.19
N VAL A 136 17.67 -7.38 9.15
CA VAL A 136 17.41 -8.83 9.10
C VAL A 136 16.41 -9.15 8.00
N GLY A 137 15.26 -8.46 7.97
CA GLY A 137 14.20 -8.75 6.99
C GLY A 137 14.67 -8.55 5.55
N PHE A 138 15.42 -7.48 5.27
CA PHE A 138 15.91 -7.21 3.93
C PHE A 138 16.97 -8.22 3.46
N MET A 139 17.68 -8.90 4.36
CA MET A 139 18.58 -10.01 3.99
C MET A 139 17.83 -11.26 3.52
N CYS A 140 16.56 -11.40 3.90
CA CYS A 140 15.70 -12.51 3.50
C CYS A 140 14.95 -12.23 2.18
N GLU A 141 14.97 -11.00 1.68
CA GLU A 141 14.32 -10.64 0.43
C GLU A 141 15.13 -11.17 -0.78
N PRO A 142 14.44 -11.69 -1.82
CA PRO A 142 15.11 -12.15 -3.03
C PRO A 142 15.82 -10.98 -3.73
N PRO A 143 16.84 -11.27 -4.55
CA PRO A 143 17.47 -10.23 -5.35
C PRO A 143 16.46 -9.57 -6.30
N PRO A 144 16.66 -8.29 -6.67
CA PRO A 144 15.81 -7.58 -7.61
C PRO A 144 15.61 -8.37 -8.91
N ASP A 145 14.36 -8.55 -9.30
CA ASP A 145 13.96 -9.14 -10.58
C ASP A 145 14.01 -8.11 -11.73
N GLU A 146 13.56 -8.50 -12.93
CA GLU A 146 13.57 -7.63 -14.11
C GLU A 146 12.73 -6.36 -13.92
N ASP A 147 11.58 -6.49 -13.24
CA ASP A 147 10.69 -5.36 -12.96
C ASP A 147 11.34 -4.39 -11.97
N SER A 148 12.00 -4.91 -10.94
CA SER A 148 12.80 -4.13 -10.01
C SER A 148 13.97 -3.44 -10.72
N ALA A 149 14.66 -4.12 -11.64
CA ALA A 149 15.73 -3.54 -12.44
C ALA A 149 15.21 -2.39 -13.35
N LEU A 150 14.03 -2.55 -13.94
CA LEU A 150 13.36 -1.49 -14.70
C LEU A 150 13.01 -0.31 -13.78
N ALA A 151 12.44 -0.56 -12.60
CA ALA A 151 12.10 0.48 -11.63
C ALA A 151 13.34 1.29 -11.20
N TYR A 152 14.46 0.61 -10.91
CA TYR A 152 15.73 1.27 -10.61
C TYR A 152 16.24 2.10 -11.78
N ARG A 153 16.18 1.58 -13.01
CA ARG A 153 16.63 2.29 -14.22
C ARG A 153 15.81 3.55 -14.48
N LEU A 154 14.48 3.46 -14.36
CA LEU A 154 13.59 4.61 -14.54
C LEU A 154 13.82 5.65 -13.44
N SER A 155 13.88 5.21 -12.18
CA SER A 155 14.17 6.10 -11.05
C SER A 155 15.51 6.81 -11.23
N ARG A 156 16.55 6.10 -11.63
CA ARG A 156 17.89 6.65 -11.91
C ARG A 156 17.85 7.68 -13.06
N ALA A 157 17.04 7.44 -14.08
CA ALA A 157 16.83 8.38 -15.18
C ALA A 157 16.07 9.65 -14.73
N LEU A 158 15.17 9.54 -13.74
CA LEU A 158 14.40 10.66 -13.19
C LEU A 158 15.22 11.50 -12.20
N ILE A 159 15.87 10.88 -11.22
CA ILE A 159 16.57 11.58 -10.13
C ILE A 159 18.01 11.99 -10.50
N GLY A 160 18.53 11.46 -11.61
CA GLY A 160 19.88 11.69 -12.08
C GLY A 160 20.93 10.79 -11.40
N ASN A 161 22.09 10.67 -12.07
CA ASN A 161 23.16 9.74 -11.67
C ASN A 161 23.78 10.06 -10.30
N THR A 162 23.90 11.33 -9.96
CA THR A 162 24.51 11.78 -8.69
C THR A 162 23.67 11.36 -7.49
N ARG A 163 22.37 11.69 -7.51
CA ARG A 163 21.43 11.30 -6.43
C ARG A 163 21.25 9.79 -6.36
N ALA A 164 21.14 9.12 -7.50
CA ALA A 164 21.02 7.66 -7.52
C ALA A 164 22.23 6.96 -6.86
N ARG A 165 23.45 7.51 -7.02
CA ARG A 165 24.64 6.99 -6.31
C ARG A 165 24.57 7.25 -4.80
N GLN A 166 24.11 8.42 -4.37
CA GLN A 166 23.91 8.74 -2.95
C GLN A 166 22.92 7.75 -2.29
N PHE A 167 21.90 7.30 -3.02
CA PHE A 167 20.97 6.28 -2.55
C PHE A 167 21.42 4.84 -2.79
N ARG A 168 22.62 4.61 -3.31
CA ARG A 168 23.19 3.29 -3.62
C ARG A 168 22.35 2.46 -4.61
N TYR A 169 21.74 3.12 -5.60
CA TYR A 169 21.01 2.42 -6.65
C TYR A 169 21.99 1.63 -7.54
N PRO A 170 21.61 0.43 -8.02
CA PRO A 170 22.44 -0.32 -8.94
C PRO A 170 22.72 0.50 -10.20
N TRP A 171 23.89 0.25 -10.81
CA TRP A 171 24.23 0.93 -12.05
C TRP A 171 23.35 0.43 -13.19
N SER A 172 22.84 1.36 -13.99
CA SER A 172 22.06 1.04 -15.20
C SER A 172 22.15 2.17 -16.22
N PRO A 173 22.08 1.85 -17.53
CA PRO A 173 22.07 2.86 -18.57
C PRO A 173 20.74 3.62 -18.59
N THR A 174 20.79 4.94 -18.45
CA THR A 174 19.59 5.80 -18.36
C THR A 174 19.18 6.41 -19.71
N VAL A 175 20.09 6.43 -20.70
CA VAL A 175 19.83 7.03 -22.02
C VAL A 175 18.65 6.32 -22.69
N GLY A 176 17.67 7.10 -23.14
CA GLY A 176 16.46 6.61 -23.81
C GLY A 176 15.49 5.82 -22.93
N ALA A 177 15.80 5.56 -21.65
CA ALA A 177 14.96 4.73 -20.78
C ALA A 177 13.55 5.30 -20.61
N LEU A 178 13.44 6.60 -20.33
CA LEU A 178 12.15 7.29 -20.18
C LEU A 178 11.38 7.35 -21.51
N PHE A 179 12.08 7.51 -22.63
CA PHE A 179 11.45 7.55 -23.94
C PHE A 179 10.86 6.19 -24.31
N LEU A 180 11.65 5.12 -24.18
CA LEU A 180 11.22 3.75 -24.43
C LEU A 180 10.05 3.37 -23.53
N PHE A 181 10.10 3.74 -22.25
CA PHE A 181 9.01 3.51 -21.30
C PHE A 181 7.72 4.22 -21.72
N LYS A 182 7.79 5.52 -22.07
CA LYS A 182 6.64 6.28 -22.56
C LYS A 182 6.07 5.71 -23.86
N LEU A 183 6.93 5.25 -24.77
CA LEU A 183 6.51 4.61 -26.01
C LEU A 183 5.78 3.29 -25.74
N LYS A 184 6.36 2.44 -24.87
CA LYS A 184 5.75 1.18 -24.43
C LYS A 184 4.37 1.42 -23.80
N GLN A 185 4.25 2.39 -22.89
CA GLN A 185 2.97 2.76 -22.29
C GLN A 185 1.95 3.26 -23.32
N ARG A 186 2.38 4.09 -24.29
CA ARG A 186 1.48 4.58 -25.36
C ARG A 186 0.95 3.45 -26.22
N ILE A 187 1.80 2.47 -26.56
CA ILE A 187 1.39 1.29 -27.31
C ILE A 187 0.43 0.44 -26.46
N GLN A 188 0.78 0.12 -25.23
CA GLN A 188 -0.08 -0.65 -24.32
C GLN A 188 -1.45 -0.01 -24.12
N ARG A 189 -1.53 1.32 -23.97
CA ARG A 189 -2.82 2.04 -23.86
C ARG A 189 -3.68 1.92 -25.11
N LYS A 190 -3.08 1.87 -26.30
CA LYS A 190 -3.82 1.64 -27.56
C LYS A 190 -4.35 0.21 -27.69
N PHE A 191 -3.68 -0.76 -27.07
CA PHE A 191 -4.07 -2.18 -27.11
C PHE A 191 -4.92 -2.64 -25.92
N LYS A 192 -5.03 -1.87 -24.83
CA LYS A 192 -5.83 -2.22 -23.62
C LYS A 192 -7.36 -2.21 -23.84
N ASN A 193 -7.87 -1.79 -24.99
CA ASN A 193 -9.33 -1.75 -25.27
C ASN A 193 -9.93 -3.13 -25.61
N THR A 194 -9.19 -4.23 -25.49
CA THR A 194 -9.61 -5.58 -25.90
C THR A 194 -9.33 -6.71 -24.89
N GLN A 195 -8.92 -6.42 -23.65
CA GLN A 195 -8.73 -7.48 -22.65
C GLN A 195 -10.02 -7.76 -21.87
N LEU A 196 -10.72 -8.83 -22.25
CA LEU A 196 -11.72 -9.49 -21.41
C LEU A 196 -11.10 -9.88 -20.06
N VAL A 197 -11.78 -9.47 -18.98
CA VAL A 197 -11.48 -9.83 -17.60
C VAL A 197 -11.49 -11.35 -17.45
N ARG A 198 -10.34 -11.93 -17.06
CA ARG A 198 -10.23 -13.35 -16.67
C ARG A 198 -9.93 -13.43 -15.18
N SER A 199 -10.72 -14.23 -14.47
CA SER A 199 -10.77 -14.37 -13.00
C SER A 199 -9.52 -14.97 -12.32
N GLY A 200 -8.37 -15.03 -13.00
CA GLY A 200 -7.17 -15.73 -12.52
C GLY A 200 -5.95 -14.88 -12.23
N ASN A 201 -5.95 -13.57 -12.54
CA ASN A 201 -4.73 -12.75 -12.43
C ASN A 201 -4.71 -11.87 -11.17
N PHE A 202 -3.92 -12.29 -10.18
CA PHE A 202 -3.69 -11.59 -8.90
C PHE A 202 -3.27 -10.12 -9.07
N SER A 203 -2.45 -9.80 -10.06
CA SER A 203 -2.00 -8.44 -10.35
C SER A 203 -3.15 -7.51 -10.80
N GLN A 204 -4.18 -8.07 -11.45
CA GLN A 204 -5.40 -7.33 -11.83
C GLN A 204 -6.36 -7.18 -10.64
N LEU A 205 -6.37 -8.12 -9.69
CA LEU A 205 -7.10 -7.96 -8.42
C LEU A 205 -6.53 -6.84 -7.56
N LEU A 206 -5.21 -6.64 -7.57
CA LEU A 206 -4.56 -5.48 -6.96
C LEU A 206 -4.87 -4.18 -7.73
N GLU A 207 -4.86 -4.20 -9.07
CA GLU A 207 -5.25 -3.05 -9.92
C GLU A 207 -6.70 -2.60 -9.62
N ILE A 208 -7.61 -3.55 -9.35
CA ILE A 208 -9.00 -3.32 -8.92
C ILE A 208 -9.10 -2.72 -7.50
N SER A 209 -8.19 -3.07 -6.58
CA SER A 209 -8.20 -2.50 -5.24
C SER A 209 -7.78 -1.01 -5.22
N VAL A 210 -7.10 -0.55 -6.27
CA VAL A 210 -6.57 0.81 -6.41
C VAL A 210 -7.41 1.67 -7.37
N TYR A 211 -8.21 1.06 -8.26
CA TYR A 211 -9.06 1.77 -9.21
C TYR A 211 -10.55 1.40 -9.04
N ASP A 212 -11.28 2.33 -8.44
CA ASP A 212 -12.73 2.30 -8.18
C ASP A 212 -13.55 2.62 -9.45
N GLU A 213 -13.38 1.82 -10.51
CA GLU A 213 -14.26 1.90 -11.71
C GLU A 213 -14.97 0.57 -12.01
N GLY A 214 -14.63 -0.52 -11.32
CA GLY A 214 -15.14 -1.87 -11.58
C GLY A 214 -16.41 -2.28 -10.84
N GLY A 215 -17.07 -1.39 -10.09
CA GLY A 215 -18.31 -1.71 -9.37
C GLY A 215 -18.17 -2.68 -8.19
N LEU A 216 -16.95 -3.08 -7.82
CA LEU A 216 -16.66 -3.75 -6.55
C LEU A 216 -16.61 -2.71 -5.43
N SER A 217 -17.79 -2.19 -5.08
CA SER A 217 -17.93 -1.31 -3.92
C SER A 217 -17.62 -2.11 -2.66
N TYR A 218 -16.43 -1.88 -2.09
CA TYR A 218 -16.09 -2.28 -0.72
C TYR A 218 -16.74 -1.30 0.28
N ARG A 219 -18.03 -1.00 0.09
CA ARG A 219 -18.82 -0.31 1.12
C ARG A 219 -18.96 -1.28 2.27
N MET A 220 -18.29 -0.99 3.38
CA MET A 220 -18.61 -1.62 4.64
C MET A 220 -20.11 -1.40 4.91
N PRO A 221 -20.88 -2.44 5.27
CA PRO A 221 -22.27 -2.26 5.64
C PRO A 221 -22.38 -1.13 6.67
N ASP A 222 -23.24 -0.14 6.41
CA ASP A 222 -23.43 1.02 7.29
C ASP A 222 -23.91 0.62 8.70
N HIS A 223 -24.28 -0.66 8.88
CA HIS A 223 -24.69 -1.29 10.12
C HIS A 223 -23.90 -2.57 10.35
N ILE A 224 -23.27 -2.68 11.51
CA ILE A 224 -22.79 -3.97 12.02
C ILE A 224 -24.04 -4.75 12.44
N HIS A 225 -24.35 -5.88 11.79
CA HIS A 225 -25.24 -6.88 12.39
C HIS A 225 -24.48 -7.63 13.49
N ALA A 226 -24.12 -6.92 14.56
CA ALA A 226 -23.64 -7.52 15.79
C ALA A 226 -24.85 -7.92 16.64
N SER A 227 -24.89 -9.19 17.03
CA SER A 227 -25.76 -9.77 18.06
C SER A 227 -27.27 -9.55 17.90
N LYS A 228 -27.93 -10.50 17.24
CA LYS A 228 -29.02 -11.16 17.95
C LYS A 228 -28.39 -12.31 18.73
N SER A 229 -28.15 -12.10 20.02
CA SER A 229 -28.12 -13.23 20.94
C SER A 229 -29.50 -13.88 20.86
N SER A 230 -29.58 -15.08 20.30
CA SER A 230 -30.72 -15.94 20.57
C SER A 230 -30.62 -16.36 22.03
N GLU A 231 -31.68 -16.16 22.80
CA GLU A 231 -31.79 -16.83 24.10
C GLU A 231 -31.96 -18.33 23.85
N TRP A 232 -30.85 -19.05 23.95
CA TRP A 232 -30.80 -20.43 24.42
C TRP A 232 -29.49 -20.64 25.17
#